data_AF-A0A3N1H7T1-F1
#
_entry.id   AF-A0A3N1H7T1-F1
#
_cell.length_a   1.000
_cell.length_b   1.000
_cell.length_c   1.000
_cell.angle_alpha   90.00
_cell.angle_beta   90.00
_cell.angle_gamma   90.00
#
_symmetry.space_group_name_H-M   'P 1'
#
loop_
_entity.id
_entity.type
_entity.pdbx_description
1 polymer ?
#
loop_
_entity_poly.entity_id
_entity_poly.type
_entity_poly.pdbx_seq_one_letter_code
_entity_poly.pdbx_strand_id
1 'polypeptide(L)' 'MTGPADDADATADATPAASAASVAEEAARRRRLAEVFGDVLPEGSADEPHPTGRDDRWYEENRPPHHGG' A
#
# COMPACT_ATOMS: atom_id res chain seq x y z
N MET A 1 5.67 5.21 31.03
CA MET A 1 4.76 5.60 29.94
C MET A 1 5.35 5.04 28.66
N THR A 2 5.12 3.75 28.42
CA THR A 2 5.70 2.99 27.30
C THR A 2 4.82 3.18 26.07
N GLY A 3 5.41 3.59 24.94
CA GLY A 3 4.70 3.77 23.67
C GLY A 3 4.24 2.44 23.07
N PRO A 4 3.24 2.44 22.16
CA PRO A 4 2.82 1.21 21.51
C PRO A 4 3.96 0.69 20.65
N ALA A 5 4.32 -0.57 20.90
CA ALA A 5 5.26 -1.31 20.11
C ALA A 5 4.80 -1.34 18.65
N ASP A 6 5.76 -1.13 17.76
CA ASP A 6 5.83 -1.73 16.43
C ASP A 6 5.02 -3.03 16.41
N ASP A 7 4.05 -3.13 15.50
CA ASP A 7 3.29 -4.36 15.25
C ASP A 7 4.28 -5.44 14.78
N ALA A 8 4.85 -6.11 15.78
CA ALA A 8 5.72 -7.24 15.61
C ALA A 8 4.92 -8.36 14.96
N ASP A 9 5.43 -8.79 13.81
CA ASP A 9 5.51 -10.19 13.44
C ASP A 9 4.18 -10.95 13.54
N ALA A 10 3.27 -10.66 12.60
CA ALA A 10 2.26 -11.63 12.24
C ALA A 10 2.92 -12.76 11.42
N THR A 11 3.70 -13.64 12.07
CA THR A 11 4.02 -14.94 11.49
C THR A 11 2.70 -15.68 11.33
N ALA A 12 2.19 -15.61 10.11
CA ALA A 12 1.00 -16.29 9.69
C ALA A 12 1.21 -17.80 9.84
N ASP A 13 0.37 -18.42 10.67
CA ASP A 13 -0.05 -19.80 10.43
C ASP A 13 -0.96 -19.78 9.19
N ALA A 14 -0.35 -19.50 8.04
CA ALA A 14 -1.01 -19.58 6.74
C ALA A 14 -0.87 -21.02 6.26
N THR A 15 -2.00 -21.72 6.21
CA THR A 15 -2.13 -23.02 5.54
C THR A 15 -1.35 -22.98 4.22
N PRO A 16 -0.48 -23.96 3.90
CA PRO A 16 0.51 -23.85 2.82
C PRO A 16 -0.09 -23.57 1.42
N ALA A 17 -1.36 -23.93 1.22
CA ALA A 17 -2.09 -23.61 -0.01
C ALA A 17 -2.40 -22.11 -0.17
N ALA A 18 -2.65 -21.37 0.91
CA ALA A 18 -2.92 -19.93 0.87
C ALA A 18 -1.65 -19.12 0.57
N SER A 19 -0.49 -19.58 1.05
CA SER A 19 0.81 -18.98 0.73
C SER A 19 1.21 -19.20 -0.74
N ALA A 20 0.94 -20.38 -1.31
CA ALA A 20 1.22 -20.62 -2.73
C ALA A 20 0.36 -19.74 -3.66
N ALA A 21 -0.90 -19.48 -3.27
CA ALA A 21 -1.80 -18.61 -4.02
C ALA A 21 -1.34 -17.14 -4.04
N SER A 22 -0.88 -16.59 -2.90
CA SER A 22 -0.37 -15.21 -2.86
C SER A 22 0.94 -15.05 -3.64
N VAL A 23 1.82 -16.06 -3.61
CA VAL A 23 3.04 -16.06 -4.43
C VAL A 23 2.71 -16.06 -5.93
N ALA A 24 1.73 -16.85 -6.36
CA ALA A 24 1.28 -16.88 -7.75
C ALA A 24 0.65 -15.54 -8.19
N GLU A 25 -0.13 -14.91 -7.32
CA GLU A 25 -0.76 -13.61 -7.58
C GLU A 25 0.29 -12.50 -7.75
N GLU A 26 1.27 -12.45 -6.85
CA GLU A 26 2.35 -11.47 -6.90
C GLU A 26 3.25 -11.70 -8.13
N ALA A 27 3.51 -12.94 -8.52
CA ALA A 27 4.22 -13.26 -9.76
C ALA A 27 3.44 -12.80 -11.01
N ALA A 28 2.12 -12.98 -11.03
CA ALA A 28 1.28 -12.50 -12.12
C ALA A 28 1.24 -10.96 -12.15
N ARG A 29 1.20 -10.30 -10.98
CA ARG A 29 1.28 -8.84 -10.87
C ARG A 29 2.60 -8.31 -11.41
N ARG A 30 3.74 -8.91 -11.07
CA ARG A 30 5.05 -8.52 -11.61
C ARG A 30 5.13 -8.66 -13.13
N ARG A 31 4.60 -9.75 -13.70
CA ARG A 31 4.55 -9.94 -15.16
C ARG A 31 3.76 -8.84 -15.85
N ARG A 32 2.56 -8.52 -15.34
CA ARG A 32 1.72 -7.44 -15.87
C ARG A 32 2.41 -6.07 -15.79
N LEU A 33 3.13 -5.79 -14.70
CA LEU A 33 3.89 -4.55 -14.59
C LEU A 33 5.07 -4.53 -15.58
N ALA A 34 5.77 -5.65 -15.77
CA ALA A 34 6.89 -5.72 -16.70
C ALA A 34 6.48 -5.54 -18.17
N GLU A 35 5.27 -5.95 -18.55
CA GLU A 35 4.71 -5.70 -19.89
C GLU A 35 4.56 -4.20 -20.19
N VAL A 36 4.36 -3.36 -19.17
CA VAL A 36 4.14 -1.91 -19.31
C VAL A 36 5.42 -1.12 -19.03
N PHE A 37 6.14 -1.50 -17.97
CA PHE A 37 7.25 -0.74 -17.39
C PHE A 37 8.63 -1.38 -17.62
N GLY A 38 8.68 -2.62 -18.13
CA GLY A 38 9.91 -3.41 -18.23
C GLY A 38 10.29 -4.09 -16.92
N ASP A 39 11.42 -4.80 -16.91
CA ASP A 39 11.84 -5.61 -15.75
C ASP A 39 12.31 -4.78 -14.54
N VAL A 40 12.62 -3.50 -14.76
CA VAL A 40 13.04 -2.56 -13.71
C VAL A 40 11.87 -1.66 -13.37
N LEU A 41 11.33 -1.82 -12.16
CA LEU A 41 10.29 -0.93 -11.65
C LEU A 41 10.93 0.35 -11.09
N PRO A 42 10.25 1.50 -11.21
CA PRO A 42 10.63 2.70 -10.48
C PRO A 42 10.69 2.43 -8.98
N GLU A 43 11.68 3.00 -8.30
CA GLU A 43 11.72 2.98 -6.84
C GLU A 43 10.63 3.91 -6.29
N GLY A 44 9.97 3.47 -5.21
CA GLY A 44 9.08 4.34 -4.45
C GLY A 44 9.89 5.45 -3.78
N SER A 45 9.35 6.66 -3.79
CA SER A 45 10.00 7.79 -3.11
C SER A 45 9.64 7.79 -1.62
N ALA A 46 10.55 8.22 -0.75
CA ALA A 46 10.27 8.30 0.68
C ALA A 46 9.12 9.29 1.03
N ASP A 47 8.86 10.26 0.16
CA ASP A 47 7.78 11.24 0.28
C ASP A 47 6.43 10.71 -0.23
N GLU A 48 6.38 9.47 -0.74
CA GLU A 48 5.15 8.89 -1.25
C GLU A 48 4.20 8.61 -0.07
N PRO A 49 2.98 9.19 -0.08
CA PRO A 49 2.08 9.05 1.04
C PRO A 49 1.66 7.59 1.16
N HIS A 50 1.92 7.00 2.33
CA HIS A 50 1.32 5.71 2.64
C HIS A 50 -0.21 5.88 2.62
N PRO A 51 -0.97 4.93 2.06
CA PRO A 51 -2.43 4.97 2.11
C PRO A 51 -2.90 4.71 3.54
N THR A 52 -2.69 5.66 4.44
CA THR A 52 -3.45 5.79 5.68
C THR A 52 -4.87 6.18 5.29
N GLY A 53 -5.87 5.56 5.91
CA GLY A 53 -7.26 5.56 5.48
C GLY A 53 -7.78 6.88 4.91
N ARG A 54 -8.67 6.76 3.91
CA ARG A 54 -9.31 7.86 3.17
C ARG A 54 -10.12 8.76 4.12
N ASP A 55 -9.43 9.64 4.84
CA ASP A 55 -10.00 10.67 5.70
C ASP A 55 -10.15 11.94 4.86
N ASP A 56 -11.37 12.44 4.74
CA ASP A 56 -11.69 13.64 3.98
C ASP A 56 -11.12 14.91 4.64
N ARG A 57 -10.57 14.80 5.85
CA ARG A 57 -9.94 15.90 6.59
C ARG A 57 -8.98 16.73 5.75
N TRP A 58 -8.09 16.11 4.99
CA TRP A 58 -7.15 16.87 4.15
C TRP A 58 -7.91 17.72 3.13
N TYR A 59 -8.93 17.16 2.49
CA TYR A 59 -9.74 17.88 1.52
C TYR A 59 -10.53 19.02 2.18
N GLU A 60 -11.11 18.82 3.36
CA GLU A 60 -11.83 19.87 4.09
C GLU A 60 -10.92 21.04 4.49
N GLU A 61 -9.70 20.74 4.92
CA GLU A 61 -8.69 21.74 5.30
C GLU A 61 -8.12 22.50 4.09
N ASN A 62 -8.10 21.88 2.91
CA ASN A 62 -7.42 22.43 1.72
C ASN A 62 -8.37 22.83 0.58
N ARG A 63 -9.68 22.60 0.69
CA ARG A 63 -10.62 22.94 -0.39
C ARG A 63 -10.68 24.46 -0.62
N PRO A 64 -10.72 24.91 -1.88
CA PRO A 64 -10.87 26.34 -2.19
C PRO A 64 -12.16 26.94 -1.61
N PRO A 65 -12.21 28.25 -1.31
CA PRO A 65 -13.36 28.88 -0.63
C PRO A 65 -14.67 28.86 -1.44
N HIS A 66 -14.59 28.58 -2.75
CA HIS A 66 -15.73 28.45 -3.65
C HIS A 66 -16.32 27.02 -3.71
N HIS A 67 -15.77 26.07 -2.94
CA HIS A 67 -16.11 24.65 -3.00
C HIS A 67 -17.16 24.21 -1.96
N GLY A 68 -18.22 25.01 -1.79
CA GLY A 68 -19.28 24.77 -0.80
C GLY A 68 -20.41 25.79 -0.87
N GLY A 69 -20.94 26.02 -2.08
CA GLY A 69 -22.18 26.80 -2.26
C GLY A 69 -23.36 26.14 -1.58
#